data_AF-B6QUU2-F1
#
_entry.id   AF-B6QUU2-F1
#
_cell.length_a   1.000
_cell.length_b   1.000
_cell.length_c   1.000
_cell.angle_alpha   90.00
_cell.angle_beta   90.00
_cell.angle_gamma   90.00
#
_symmetry.space_group_name_H-M   'P 1'
#
loop_
_entity.id
_entity.type
_entity.pdbx_description
1 polymer ?
#
loop_
_entity_poly.entity_id
_entity_poly.type
_entity_poly.pdbx_seq_one_letter_code
_entity_poly.pdbx_strand_id
1 'polypeptide(L)'
;MDQKKGIFKFLHKSRHGILGVTYHVFRVAEFITLIAIIGLTASFVSDMVNANVSPPSLLVALLSLAVLTEVYIIITSILFYDHKMAFKWALCFDSLILAGLIVIAVEAGQPLSYLRCSDIGTSENASTFVSTLSSLAGVLSSTKGSKAFSGFIASARHVCLEMKSIWGLIIANCIFFTFTVIIGALLSYMNRRTPKKTTDGDF
;
A
#
# COMPACT_ATOMS: atom_id res chain seq x y z
N MET A 1 -24.42 -18.09 -15.91
CA MET A 1 -23.37 -17.86 -16.94
C MET A 1 -23.53 -16.51 -17.69
N ASP A 2 -24.38 -15.58 -17.23
CA ASP A 2 -24.62 -14.29 -17.92
C ASP A 2 -23.75 -13.10 -17.44
N GLN A 3 -23.28 -13.13 -16.19
CA GLN A 3 -22.45 -12.06 -15.60
C GLN A 3 -21.13 -11.82 -16.36
N LYS A 4 -20.49 -12.89 -16.87
CA LYS A 4 -19.25 -12.77 -17.67
C LYS A 4 -19.46 -12.03 -18.99
N LYS A 5 -20.65 -12.15 -19.61
CA LYS A 5 -20.95 -11.54 -20.90
C LYS A 5 -21.14 -10.02 -20.79
N GLY A 6 -21.73 -9.56 -19.68
CA GLY A 6 -21.87 -8.14 -19.36
C GLY A 6 -20.52 -7.47 -19.09
N ILE A 7 -19.68 -8.10 -18.27
CA ILE A 7 -18.33 -7.60 -17.95
C ILE A 7 -17.46 -7.51 -19.22
N PHE A 8 -17.47 -8.52 -20.08
CA PHE A 8 -16.67 -8.51 -21.31
C PHE A 8 -17.16 -7.47 -22.34
N LYS A 9 -18.47 -7.19 -22.38
CA LYS A 9 -19.05 -6.17 -23.25
C LYS A 9 -18.81 -4.75 -22.73
N PHE A 10 -18.74 -4.57 -21.41
CA PHE A 10 -18.30 -3.32 -20.77
C PHE A 10 -16.80 -3.09 -20.98
N LEU A 11 -15.99 -4.16 -20.92
CA LEU A 11 -14.55 -4.15 -21.18
C LEU A 11 -14.19 -3.62 -22.58
N HIS A 12 -14.99 -3.93 -23.61
CA HIS A 12 -14.72 -3.56 -25.00
C HIS A 12 -15.15 -2.13 -25.37
N LYS A 13 -16.03 -1.50 -24.58
CA LYS A 13 -16.57 -0.15 -24.86
C LYS A 13 -15.86 0.96 -24.08
N SER A 14 -14.61 0.77 -23.70
CA SER A 14 -13.78 1.86 -23.17
C SER A 14 -12.93 2.44 -24.31
N ARG A 15 -12.89 3.78 -24.43
CA ARG A 15 -12.08 4.49 -25.45
C ARG A 15 -10.57 4.19 -25.35
N HIS A 16 -10.14 3.55 -24.27
CA HIS A 16 -8.75 3.16 -23.96
C HIS A 16 -8.52 1.64 -24.08
N GLY A 17 -9.48 0.88 -24.61
CA GLY A 17 -9.38 -0.56 -24.82
C GLY A 17 -9.16 -1.35 -23.53
N ILE A 18 -8.46 -2.49 -23.64
CA ILE A 18 -8.17 -3.38 -22.51
C ILE A 18 -7.24 -2.74 -21.47
N LEU A 19 -6.35 -1.83 -21.91
CA LEU A 19 -5.38 -1.15 -21.03
C LEU A 19 -6.07 -0.28 -19.99
N GLY A 20 -7.12 0.46 -20.39
CA GLY A 20 -7.90 1.27 -19.46
C GLY A 20 -8.63 0.43 -18.41
N VAL A 21 -9.09 -0.76 -18.76
CA VAL A 21 -9.80 -1.61 -17.80
C VAL A 21 -8.82 -2.32 -16.87
N THR A 22 -7.69 -2.80 -17.38
CA THR A 22 -6.63 -3.34 -16.53
C THR A 22 -6.15 -2.30 -15.52
N TYR A 23 -5.98 -1.04 -15.93
CA TYR A 23 -5.65 0.07 -15.01
C TYR A 23 -6.67 0.20 -13.87
N HIS A 24 -7.97 0.19 -14.21
CA HIS A 24 -9.02 0.32 -13.21
C HIS A 24 -9.11 -0.90 -12.27
N VAL A 25 -8.90 -2.11 -12.78
CA VAL A 25 -8.87 -3.33 -11.95
C VAL A 25 -7.76 -3.25 -10.90
N PHE A 26 -6.55 -2.80 -11.28
CA PHE A 26 -5.48 -2.61 -10.31
C PHE A 26 -5.78 -1.50 -9.30
N ARG A 27 -6.44 -0.40 -9.70
CA ARG A 27 -6.92 0.62 -8.74
C ARG A 27 -7.88 0.06 -7.69
N VAL A 28 -8.81 -0.81 -8.10
CA VAL A 28 -9.74 -1.46 -7.17
C VAL A 28 -8.99 -2.42 -6.24
N ALA A 29 -7.96 -3.13 -6.74
CA ALA A 29 -7.12 -3.98 -5.91
C ALA A 29 -6.32 -3.17 -4.87
N GLU A 30 -5.71 -2.04 -5.27
CA GLU A 30 -5.03 -1.09 -4.39
C GLU A 30 -5.96 -0.60 -3.27
N PHE A 31 -7.18 -0.17 -3.62
CA PHE A 31 -8.21 0.29 -2.68
C PHE A 31 -8.55 -0.78 -1.63
N ILE A 32 -8.83 -2.01 -2.06
CA ILE A 32 -9.18 -3.10 -1.13
C ILE A 32 -8.01 -3.39 -0.18
N THR A 33 -6.77 -3.41 -0.68
CA THR A 33 -5.59 -3.63 0.16
C THR A 33 -5.33 -2.49 1.14
N LEU A 34 -5.56 -1.24 0.76
CA LEU A 34 -5.37 -0.08 1.63
C LEU A 34 -6.39 -0.04 2.76
N ILE A 35 -7.66 -0.34 2.50
CA ILE A 35 -8.67 -0.51 3.55
C ILE A 35 -8.26 -1.58 4.55
N ALA A 36 -7.74 -2.72 4.08
CA ALA A 36 -7.25 -3.78 4.95
C ALA A 36 -6.06 -3.31 5.81
N ILE A 37 -5.10 -2.58 5.21
CA ILE A 37 -3.97 -1.98 5.93
C ILE A 37 -4.46 -1.02 7.00
N ILE A 38 -5.39 -0.11 6.68
CA ILE A 38 -5.96 0.86 7.64
C ILE A 38 -6.64 0.14 8.80
N GLY A 39 -7.47 -0.87 8.51
CA GLY A 39 -8.19 -1.63 9.54
C GLY A 39 -7.26 -2.39 10.50
N LEU A 40 -6.30 -3.13 9.96
CA LEU A 40 -5.30 -3.86 10.77
C LEU A 40 -4.44 -2.90 11.59
N THR A 41 -4.05 -1.77 11.00
CA THR A 41 -3.24 -0.75 11.69
C THR A 41 -4.03 -0.07 12.81
N ALA A 42 -5.32 0.19 12.62
CA ALA A 42 -6.17 0.79 13.65
C ALA A 42 -6.38 -0.13 14.85
N SER A 43 -6.61 -1.43 14.61
CA SER A 43 -6.70 -2.45 15.67
C SER A 43 -5.41 -2.50 16.49
N PHE A 44 -4.27 -2.55 15.79
CA PHE A 44 -2.95 -2.55 16.42
C PHE A 44 -2.70 -1.30 17.28
N VAL A 45 -3.10 -0.12 16.82
CA VAL A 45 -2.98 1.13 17.61
C VAL A 45 -3.84 1.07 18.87
N SER A 46 -5.06 0.54 18.77
CA SER A 46 -5.95 0.36 19.93
C SER A 46 -5.29 -0.51 21.00
N ASP A 47 -4.69 -1.63 20.60
CA ASP A 47 -3.99 -2.54 21.51
C ASP A 47 -2.78 -1.86 22.18
N MET A 48 -2.03 -1.05 21.44
CA MET A 48 -0.92 -0.26 21.98
C MET A 48 -1.36 0.79 23.01
N VAL A 49 -2.45 1.52 22.72
CA VAL A 49 -3.00 2.54 23.62
C VAL A 49 -3.54 1.88 24.89
N ASN A 50 -4.24 0.76 24.77
CA ASN A 50 -4.72 -0.02 25.92
C ASN A 50 -3.57 -0.52 26.81
N ALA A 51 -2.41 -0.79 26.22
CA ALA A 51 -1.20 -1.20 26.94
C ALA A 51 -0.35 -0.02 27.47
N ASN A 52 -0.83 1.23 27.36
CA ASN A 52 -0.08 2.45 27.72
C ASN A 52 1.27 2.60 26.99
N VAL A 53 1.36 2.12 25.75
CA VAL A 53 2.57 2.23 24.92
C VAL A 53 2.33 3.23 23.78
N SER A 54 3.24 4.19 23.63
CA SER A 54 3.18 5.14 22.51
C SER A 54 3.49 4.47 21.17
N PRO A 55 2.66 4.67 20.13
CA PRO A 55 2.89 4.08 18.82
C PRO A 55 4.15 4.68 18.15
N PRO A 56 4.93 3.87 17.42
CA PRO A 56 6.12 4.34 16.73
C PRO A 56 5.76 5.24 15.54
N SER A 57 6.62 6.21 15.22
CA SER A 57 6.36 7.17 14.14
C SER A 57 6.21 6.53 12.76
N LEU A 58 6.82 5.36 12.54
CA LEU A 58 6.66 4.58 11.30
C LEU A 58 5.20 4.19 11.04
N LEU A 59 4.49 3.79 12.10
CA LEU A 59 3.10 3.36 11.99
C LEU A 59 2.16 4.54 11.74
N VAL A 60 2.45 5.68 12.38
CA VAL A 60 1.74 6.95 12.11
C VAL A 60 1.99 7.42 10.67
N ALA A 61 3.22 7.28 10.17
CA ALA A 61 3.56 7.61 8.79
C ALA A 61 2.83 6.69 7.79
N LEU A 62 2.79 5.38 8.05
CA LEU A 62 2.02 4.43 7.24
C LEU A 62 0.53 4.76 7.22
N LEU A 63 -0.08 4.99 8.40
CA LEU A 63 -1.51 5.29 8.49
C LEU A 63 -1.86 6.59 7.76
N SER A 64 -1.06 7.63 7.94
CA SER A 64 -1.28 8.92 7.26
C SER A 64 -1.09 8.80 5.74
N LEU A 65 -0.06 8.10 5.27
CA LEU A 65 0.14 7.84 3.84
C LEU A 65 -1.03 7.02 3.28
N ALA A 66 -1.44 5.94 3.95
CA ALA A 66 -2.52 5.07 3.51
C ALA A 66 -3.84 5.82 3.33
N VAL A 67 -4.21 6.67 4.29
CA VAL A 67 -5.44 7.50 4.21
C VAL A 67 -5.36 8.52 3.07
N LEU A 68 -4.22 9.19 2.90
CA LEU A 68 -4.03 10.13 1.78
C LEU A 68 -4.09 9.44 0.42
N THR A 69 -3.45 8.26 0.31
CA THR A 69 -3.47 7.44 -0.89
C THR A 69 -4.88 6.93 -1.19
N GLU A 70 -5.65 6.53 -0.19
CA GLU A 70 -7.03 6.07 -0.33
C GLU A 70 -7.92 7.16 -0.94
N VAL A 71 -7.87 8.37 -0.37
CA VAL A 71 -8.60 9.54 -0.90
C VAL A 71 -8.18 9.85 -2.34
N TYR A 72 -6.88 9.78 -2.62
CA TYR A 72 -6.35 9.98 -3.97
C TYR A 72 -6.88 8.92 -4.97
N ILE A 73 -6.93 7.64 -4.60
CA ILE A 73 -7.48 6.57 -5.47
C ILE A 73 -8.97 6.81 -5.74
N ILE A 74 -9.75 7.26 -4.76
CA ILE A 74 -11.18 7.56 -4.94
C ILE A 74 -11.35 8.70 -5.94
N ILE A 75 -10.65 9.84 -5.72
CA ILE A 75 -10.72 11.00 -6.61
C ILE A 75 -10.31 10.61 -8.03
N THR A 76 -9.24 9.83 -8.15
CA THR A 76 -8.75 9.41 -9.47
C THR A 76 -9.66 8.38 -10.14
N SER A 77 -10.34 7.53 -9.37
CA SER A 77 -11.34 6.61 -9.92
C SER A 77 -12.54 7.34 -10.52
N ILE A 78 -13.02 8.41 -9.85
CA ILE A 78 -14.10 9.27 -10.35
C ILE A 78 -13.65 9.99 -11.63
N LEU A 79 -12.48 10.63 -11.59
CA LEU A 79 -11.98 11.39 -12.72
C LEU A 79 -11.66 10.51 -13.94
N PHE A 80 -11.34 9.22 -13.72
CA PHE A 80 -11.21 8.22 -14.79
C PHE A 80 -12.55 7.91 -15.46
N TYR A 81 -13.62 7.80 -14.68
CA TYR A 81 -14.98 7.62 -15.19
C TYR A 81 -15.45 8.83 -16.02
N ASP A 82 -15.07 10.04 -15.58
CA ASP A 82 -15.37 11.30 -16.29
C ASP A 82 -14.54 11.54 -17.55
N HIS A 83 -13.61 10.64 -17.90
CA HIS A 83 -12.73 10.73 -19.07
C HIS A 83 -11.86 12.02 -19.14
N LYS A 84 -11.77 12.80 -18.07
CA LYS A 84 -10.98 14.04 -17.96
C LYS A 84 -9.57 13.81 -17.41
N MET A 85 -9.13 12.55 -17.37
CA MET A 85 -7.89 12.16 -16.73
C MET A 85 -6.64 12.66 -17.47
N ALA A 86 -5.86 13.49 -16.78
CA ALA A 86 -4.51 13.82 -17.19
C ALA A 86 -3.55 12.72 -16.72
N PHE A 87 -3.39 11.66 -17.53
CA PHE A 87 -2.51 10.51 -17.24
C PHE A 87 -1.07 10.88 -16.84
N LYS A 88 -0.55 12.03 -17.27
CA LYS A 88 0.77 12.53 -16.87
C LYS A 88 0.85 12.88 -15.38
N TRP A 89 -0.19 13.51 -14.83
CA TRP A 89 -0.22 13.89 -13.42
C TRP A 89 -0.45 12.67 -12.54
N ALA A 90 -1.38 11.80 -12.92
CA ALA A 90 -1.63 10.53 -12.24
C ALA A 90 -0.35 9.68 -12.14
N LEU A 91 0.42 9.59 -13.24
CA LEU A 91 1.71 8.88 -13.25
C LEU A 91 2.72 9.44 -12.24
N CYS A 92 2.78 10.77 -12.11
CA CYS A 92 3.68 11.43 -11.16
C CYS A 92 3.31 11.10 -9.71
N PHE A 93 2.03 11.26 -9.36
CA PHE A 93 1.54 10.95 -8.02
C PHE A 93 1.66 9.46 -7.69
N ASP A 94 1.32 8.57 -8.62
CA ASP A 94 1.47 7.12 -8.43
C ASP A 94 2.93 6.73 -8.19
N SER A 95 3.87 7.35 -8.90
CA SER A 95 5.31 7.11 -8.70
C SER A 95 5.80 7.62 -7.34
N LEU A 96 5.29 8.77 -6.89
CA LEU A 96 5.64 9.33 -5.58
C LEU A 96 5.10 8.47 -4.43
N ILE A 97 3.86 7.98 -4.56
CA ILE A 97 3.24 7.07 -3.59
C ILE A 97 4.00 5.75 -3.56
N LEU A 98 4.34 5.18 -4.72
CA LEU A 98 5.14 3.96 -4.82
C LEU A 98 6.50 4.11 -4.13
N ALA A 99 7.20 5.22 -4.35
CA ALA A 99 8.47 5.50 -3.67
C ALA A 99 8.30 5.56 -2.14
N GLY A 100 7.25 6.22 -1.65
CA GLY A 100 6.93 6.26 -0.23
C GLY A 100 6.64 4.88 0.37
N LEU A 101 5.85 4.06 -0.32
CA LEU A 101 5.54 2.69 0.12
C LEU A 101 6.78 1.79 0.12
N ILE A 102 7.69 1.94 -0.84
CA ILE A 102 8.97 1.21 -0.86
C ILE A 102 9.82 1.56 0.36
N VAL A 103 9.96 2.85 0.69
CA VAL A 103 10.73 3.27 1.87
C VAL A 103 10.13 2.65 3.14
N ILE A 104 8.81 2.73 3.31
CA ILE A 104 8.13 2.13 4.46
C ILE A 104 8.31 0.60 4.48
N ALA A 105 8.24 -0.06 3.32
CA ALA A 105 8.43 -1.51 3.21
C ALA A 105 9.84 -1.96 3.60
N VAL A 106 10.87 -1.20 3.22
CA VAL A 106 12.28 -1.48 3.56
C VAL A 106 12.53 -1.26 5.04
N GLU A 107 12.11 -0.12 5.59
CA GLU A 107 12.27 0.22 7.01
C GLU A 107 11.50 -0.74 7.93
N ALA A 108 10.28 -1.13 7.55
CA ALA A 108 9.50 -2.11 8.30
C ALA A 108 10.03 -3.55 8.10
N GLY A 109 10.60 -3.86 6.94
CA GLY A 109 11.01 -5.23 6.57
C GLY A 109 12.26 -5.72 7.27
N GLN A 110 13.22 -4.83 7.53
CA GLN A 110 14.47 -5.18 8.19
C GLN A 110 14.26 -5.86 9.56
N PRO A 111 13.43 -5.33 10.48
CA PRO A 111 13.20 -6.02 11.75
C PRO A 111 12.25 -7.22 11.65
N LEU A 112 11.25 -7.17 10.76
CA LEU A 112 10.23 -8.23 10.65
C LEU A 112 10.77 -9.53 10.07
N SER A 113 11.78 -9.46 9.20
CA SER A 113 12.39 -10.64 8.56
C SER A 113 13.02 -11.61 9.59
N TYR A 114 13.51 -11.07 10.70
CA TYR A 114 14.19 -11.87 11.75
C TYR A 114 13.25 -12.37 12.86
N LEU A 115 11.98 -11.94 12.89
CA LEU A 115 11.04 -12.33 13.95
C LEU A 115 10.37 -13.68 13.69
N ARG A 116 10.46 -14.57 14.69
CA ARG A 116 9.69 -15.81 14.78
C ARG A 116 8.58 -15.68 15.81
N CYS A 117 7.38 -15.31 15.34
CA CYS A 117 6.19 -15.17 16.22
C CYS A 117 5.73 -16.49 16.87
N SER A 118 6.29 -17.65 16.47
CA SER A 118 5.94 -18.96 17.06
C SER A 118 6.67 -19.25 18.37
N ASP A 119 7.77 -18.55 18.65
CA ASP A 119 8.62 -18.81 19.82
C ASP A 119 8.19 -17.98 21.05
N ILE A 120 7.17 -17.15 20.87
CA ILE A 120 6.65 -16.26 21.91
C ILE A 120 5.77 -17.06 22.88
N GLY A 121 6.20 -17.15 24.14
CA GLY A 121 5.56 -17.95 25.18
C GLY A 121 6.04 -19.41 25.30
N THR A 122 6.99 -19.86 24.49
CA THR A 122 7.56 -21.22 24.55
C THR A 122 9.00 -21.16 25.03
N SER A 123 9.29 -21.75 26.19
CA SER A 123 10.51 -21.55 26.99
C SER A 123 11.84 -22.06 26.38
N GLU A 124 11.84 -22.64 25.18
CA GLU A 124 13.03 -23.28 24.61
C GLU A 124 13.92 -22.36 23.75
N ASN A 125 13.41 -21.24 23.21
CA ASN A 125 14.17 -20.35 22.31
C ASN A 125 14.10 -18.85 22.69
N ALA A 126 13.77 -18.55 23.95
CA ALA A 126 13.59 -17.17 24.42
C ALA A 126 14.86 -16.29 24.27
N SER A 127 16.06 -16.88 24.30
CA SER A 127 17.35 -16.16 24.22
C SER A 127 17.63 -15.56 22.83
N THR A 128 17.26 -16.25 21.75
CA THR A 128 17.36 -15.75 20.36
C THR A 128 16.27 -14.75 20.02
N PHE A 129 15.08 -14.90 20.62
CA PHE A 129 14.00 -13.93 20.51
C PHE A 129 14.34 -12.62 21.23
N VAL A 130 14.86 -12.67 22.45
CA VAL A 130 15.28 -11.48 23.22
C VAL A 130 16.44 -10.74 22.54
N SER A 131 17.38 -11.45 21.90
CA SER A 131 18.49 -10.82 21.18
C SER A 131 18.04 -10.14 19.87
N THR A 132 17.15 -10.76 19.10
CA THR A 132 16.53 -10.14 17.90
C THR A 132 15.59 -8.99 18.25
N LEU A 133 14.94 -9.06 19.41
CA LEU A 133 14.15 -7.96 19.94
C LEU A 133 15.02 -6.79 20.40
N SER A 134 16.18 -7.07 20.99
CA SER A 134 17.14 -6.04 21.42
C SER A 134 17.81 -5.33 20.23
N SER A 135 18.03 -6.04 19.11
CA SER A 135 18.49 -5.42 17.86
C SER A 135 17.38 -4.63 17.18
N LEU A 136 16.12 -5.07 17.24
CA LEU A 136 14.96 -4.28 16.84
C LEU A 136 14.81 -3.02 17.71
N ALA A 137 14.96 -3.13 19.03
CA ALA A 137 14.98 -1.98 19.93
C ALA A 137 16.13 -1.01 19.60
N GLY A 138 17.29 -1.52 19.18
CA GLY A 138 18.45 -0.75 18.73
C GLY A 138 18.20 -0.01 17.42
N VAL A 139 17.70 -0.67 16.38
CA VAL A 139 17.35 -0.03 15.09
C VAL A 139 16.23 1.00 15.26
N LEU A 140 15.24 0.66 16.07
CA LEU A 140 14.09 1.51 16.33
C LEU A 140 14.43 2.58 17.39
N SER A 141 15.55 2.51 18.12
CA SER A 141 15.94 3.51 19.13
C SER A 141 16.30 4.88 18.55
N SER A 142 16.53 4.95 17.24
CA SER A 142 16.54 6.21 16.47
C SER A 142 15.15 6.85 16.36
N THR A 143 14.10 6.16 16.82
CA THR A 143 12.70 6.54 16.77
C THR A 143 12.15 6.70 18.20
N LYS A 144 11.66 7.89 18.56
CA LYS A 144 11.00 8.14 19.85
C LYS A 144 9.85 7.12 20.07
N GLY A 145 9.93 6.29 21.11
CA GLY A 145 8.90 5.29 21.49
C GLY A 145 9.30 3.80 21.37
N SER A 146 10.47 3.50 20.82
CA SER A 146 10.89 2.14 20.43
C SER A 146 11.05 1.09 21.56
N LYS A 147 11.55 1.49 22.73
CA LYS A 147 11.88 0.54 23.81
C LYS A 147 10.63 -0.12 24.39
N ALA A 148 9.53 0.63 24.47
CA ALA A 148 8.25 0.14 24.95
C ALA A 148 7.50 -0.65 23.86
N PHE A 149 7.66 -0.27 22.59
CA PHE A 149 7.10 -0.98 21.44
C PHE A 149 7.68 -2.40 21.27
N SER A 150 8.99 -2.55 21.40
CA SER A 150 9.64 -3.86 21.33
C SER A 150 9.21 -4.78 22.49
N GLY A 151 9.17 -4.27 23.72
CA GLY A 151 8.64 -5.02 24.87
C GLY A 151 7.16 -5.45 24.71
N PHE A 152 6.34 -4.62 24.07
CA PHE A 152 4.94 -4.93 23.79
C PHE A 152 4.77 -6.06 22.78
N ILE A 153 5.46 -6.00 21.63
CA ILE A 153 5.42 -7.06 20.61
C ILE A 153 5.94 -8.38 21.18
N ALA A 154 6.91 -8.33 22.09
CA ALA A 154 7.48 -9.49 22.77
C ALA A 154 6.52 -10.19 23.74
N SER A 155 5.52 -9.49 24.22
CA SER A 155 4.52 -10.03 25.15
C SER A 155 3.28 -10.60 24.46
N ALA A 156 3.06 -10.27 23.17
CA ALA A 156 1.80 -10.56 22.49
C ALA A 156 1.99 -11.22 21.11
N ARG A 157 1.74 -12.54 21.04
CA ARG A 157 1.77 -13.33 19.79
C ARG A 157 0.88 -12.78 18.68
N HIS A 158 -0.32 -12.33 19.07
CA HIS A 158 -1.32 -11.79 18.15
C HIS A 158 -0.79 -10.56 17.41
N VAL A 159 -0.23 -9.62 18.16
CA VAL A 159 0.36 -8.35 17.69
C VAL A 159 1.51 -8.58 16.70
N CYS A 160 2.33 -9.61 16.92
CA CYS A 160 3.41 -10.01 16.01
C CYS A 160 2.88 -10.49 14.64
N LEU A 161 1.81 -11.28 14.64
CA LEU A 161 1.20 -11.81 13.42
C LEU A 161 0.51 -10.70 12.61
N GLU A 162 -0.18 -9.78 13.28
CA GLU A 162 -0.80 -8.62 12.64
C GLU A 162 0.22 -7.75 11.92
N MET A 163 1.33 -7.41 12.58
CA MET A 163 2.37 -6.58 11.98
C MET A 163 3.02 -7.23 10.75
N LYS A 164 3.19 -8.56 10.79
CA LYS A 164 3.70 -9.33 9.63
C LYS A 164 2.71 -9.32 8.47
N SER A 165 1.41 -9.39 8.75
CA SER A 165 0.36 -9.28 7.73
C SER A 165 0.33 -7.88 7.10
N ILE A 166 0.43 -6.82 7.91
CA ILE A 166 0.48 -5.43 7.43
C ILE A 166 1.66 -5.25 6.46
N TRP A 167 2.84 -5.76 6.81
CA TRP A 167 4.01 -5.68 5.92
C TRP A 167 3.81 -6.40 4.59
N GLY A 168 3.23 -7.60 4.62
CA GLY A 168 2.90 -8.34 3.39
C GLY A 168 1.90 -7.59 2.50
N LEU A 169 0.89 -6.96 3.09
CA LEU A 169 -0.08 -6.12 2.37
C LEU A 169 0.58 -4.87 1.76
N ILE A 170 1.54 -4.25 2.44
CA ILE A 170 2.30 -3.11 1.87
C ILE A 170 3.07 -3.54 0.63
N ILE A 171 3.73 -4.71 0.66
CA ILE A 171 4.45 -5.24 -0.52
C ILE A 171 3.47 -5.51 -1.67
N ALA A 172 2.32 -6.13 -1.39
CA ALA A 172 1.30 -6.37 -2.39
C ALA A 172 0.84 -5.05 -3.04
N ASN A 173 0.63 -4.01 -2.22
CA ASN A 173 0.25 -2.69 -2.71
C ASN A 173 1.35 -2.06 -3.58
N CYS A 174 2.63 -2.18 -3.22
CA CYS A 174 3.75 -1.73 -4.07
C CYS A 174 3.72 -2.38 -5.47
N ILE A 175 3.40 -3.68 -5.54
CA ILE A 175 3.30 -4.41 -6.80
C ILE A 175 2.14 -3.84 -7.65
N PHE A 176 0.98 -3.62 -7.04
CA PHE A 176 -0.17 -3.04 -7.75
C PHE A 176 0.12 -1.62 -8.25
N PHE A 177 0.75 -0.77 -7.42
CA PHE A 177 1.19 0.56 -7.82
C PHE A 177 2.21 0.53 -8.96
N THR A 178 3.09 -0.45 -8.99
CA THR A 178 4.04 -0.63 -10.10
C THR A 178 3.29 -0.93 -11.41
N PHE A 179 2.29 -1.81 -11.37
CA PHE A 179 1.47 -2.10 -12.54
C PHE A 179 0.66 -0.89 -13.00
N THR A 180 0.08 -0.10 -12.09
CA THR A 180 -0.67 1.12 -12.45
C THR A 180 0.25 2.20 -13.04
N VAL A 181 1.47 2.37 -12.52
CA VAL A 181 2.50 3.24 -13.10
C VAL A 181 2.87 2.80 -14.52
N ILE A 182 3.14 1.52 -14.75
CA ILE A 182 3.51 1.00 -16.08
C ILE A 182 2.36 1.22 -17.08
N ILE A 183 1.13 0.85 -16.72
CA ILE A 183 -0.03 1.01 -17.61
C ILE A 183 -0.32 2.49 -17.86
N GLY A 184 -0.24 3.33 -16.83
CA GLY A 184 -0.39 4.79 -16.95
C GLY A 184 0.68 5.42 -17.85
N ALA A 185 1.92 4.95 -17.78
CA ALA A 185 3.00 5.37 -18.66
C ALA A 185 2.73 4.98 -20.12
N LEU A 186 2.28 3.75 -20.37
CA LEU A 186 1.89 3.28 -21.71
C LEU A 186 0.74 4.12 -22.29
N LEU A 187 -0.31 4.37 -21.51
CA LEU A 187 -1.45 5.21 -21.92
C LEU A 187 -1.00 6.65 -22.21
N SER A 188 -0.16 7.23 -21.36
CA SER A 188 0.42 8.57 -21.56
C SER A 188 1.27 8.63 -22.83
N TYR A 189 2.04 7.58 -23.10
CA TYR A 189 2.86 7.47 -24.30
C TYR A 189 2.02 7.38 -25.57
N MET A 190 0.99 6.53 -25.57
CA MET A 190 0.05 6.39 -26.68
C MET A 190 -0.69 7.71 -26.95
N ASN A 191 -1.14 8.40 -25.90
CA ASN A 191 -1.83 9.69 -26.02
C ASN A 191 -0.93 10.81 -26.56
N ARG A 192 0.40 10.74 -26.34
CA ARG A 192 1.36 11.65 -26.98
C ARG A 192 1.60 11.33 -28.46
N ARG A 193 1.46 10.06 -28.85
CA ARG A 193 1.72 9.57 -30.21
C ARG A 193 0.54 9.73 -31.16
N THR A 194 -0.69 9.85 -30.66
CA THR A 194 -1.81 10.28 -31.51
C THR A 194 -1.56 11.72 -31.94
N PRO A 195 -1.27 11.99 -33.24
CA PRO A 195 -1.19 13.37 -33.69
C PRO A 195 -2.53 14.03 -33.37
N LYS A 196 -2.50 15.22 -32.77
CA LYS A 196 -3.69 16.08 -32.75
C LYS A 196 -4.11 16.16 -34.21
N LYS A 197 -5.28 15.62 -34.57
CA LYS A 197 -5.93 16.10 -35.79
C LYS A 197 -6.12 17.59 -35.55
N THR A 198 -5.28 18.40 -36.19
CA THR A 198 -5.54 19.82 -36.36
C THR A 198 -6.92 19.86 -36.97
N THR A 199 -7.91 20.29 -36.19
CA THR A 199 -9.13 20.82 -36.76
C THR A 199 -8.71 22.16 -37.38
N ASP A 200 -8.06 22.06 -38.53
CA ASP A 200 -7.81 23.17 -39.43
C ASP A 200 -8.94 23.12 -40.46
N GLY A 201 -9.70 24.20 -40.53
CA GLY A 201 -10.71 24.47 -41.57
C GLY A 201 -12.05 23.75 -41.41
N ASP A 202 -13.10 24.47 -41.01
CA ASP A 202 -13.96 25.14 -41.98
C ASP A 202 -15.04 25.99 -41.27
N PHE A 203 -15.01 27.29 -41.62
CA PHE A 203 -16.03 28.36 -41.55
C PHE A 203 -17.13 28.36 -40.47
#